data_AF-A0A9W8JT43-F1
#
_entry.id   AF-A0A9W8JT43-F1
#
_cell.length_a   1.000
_cell.length_b   1.000
_cell.length_c   1.000
_cell.angle_alpha   90.00
_cell.angle_beta   90.00
_cell.angle_gamma   90.00
#
_symmetry.space_group_name_H-M   'P 1'
#
loop_
_entity.id
_entity.type
_entity.pdbx_description
1 polymer ?
#
loop_
_entity_poly.entity_id
_entity_poly.type
_entity_poly.pdbx_seq_one_letter_code
_entity_poly.pdbx_strand_id
1 'polypeptide(L)'
;MSLCPPFAPFFGLAGVASAMVFSTVGAALGTAKAGIGIAGLGTFKPELIMKSLIPVVMSGIIAVYGLVVSVLIAGSLKPHDYPLFSGFIHLGAGLACGFTGMAAGYAIGYVGDSCVRAYVQESKVFVSMVLILIFAEVLGLYGLIVALIMNTKATAIAGDAPENTAYAFRHNQKQAFHYDLIPREASEFERLRRLGTRLLRSRSLDLDVSDSEPEDELELELELLSESDSEPEESEEFESEEPELEVDRDL
;
A
#
# COMPACT_ATOMS: atom_id res chain seq x y z
N MET A 1 30.38 28.55 -0.46
CA MET A 1 30.31 27.68 -1.65
C MET A 1 28.83 27.56 -2.00
N SER A 2 28.40 28.03 -3.17
CA SER A 2 26.98 28.19 -3.50
C SER A 2 26.28 26.82 -3.54
N LEU A 3 25.40 26.52 -2.58
CA LEU A 3 24.64 25.27 -2.52
C LEU A 3 23.64 25.12 -3.68
N CYS A 4 23.39 26.22 -4.40
CA CYS A 4 22.40 26.32 -5.48
C CYS A 4 23.11 26.65 -6.81
N PRO A 5 23.72 25.65 -7.49
CA PRO A 5 24.23 25.86 -8.84
C PRO A 5 23.09 25.91 -9.86
N PRO A 6 23.27 26.62 -11.00
CA PRO A 6 22.23 26.76 -12.03
C PRO A 6 21.84 25.44 -12.71
N PHE A 7 22.69 24.40 -12.62
CA PHE A 7 22.40 23.07 -13.16
C PHE A 7 21.62 22.17 -12.19
N ALA A 8 21.32 22.60 -10.95
CA ALA A 8 20.61 21.76 -9.98
C ALA A 8 19.22 21.28 -10.45
N PRO A 9 18.38 22.10 -11.13
CA PRO A 9 17.06 21.66 -11.61
C PRO A 9 17.11 20.54 -12.66
N PHE A 10 18.24 20.36 -13.37
CA PHE A 10 18.41 19.29 -14.34
C PHE A 10 18.17 17.91 -13.72
N PHE A 11 18.69 17.68 -12.51
CA PHE A 11 18.50 16.40 -11.80
C PHE A 11 17.06 16.19 -11.34
N GLY A 12 16.36 17.27 -10.95
CA GLY A 12 14.93 17.20 -10.60
C GLY A 12 14.06 16.82 -11.81
N LEU A 13 14.30 17.45 -12.96
CA LEU A 13 13.61 17.14 -14.21
C LEU A 13 13.94 15.73 -14.72
N ALA A 14 15.19 15.28 -14.57
CA ALA A 14 15.57 13.91 -14.87
C ALA A 14 14.84 12.90 -13.97
N GLY A 15 14.60 13.24 -12.69
CA GLY A 15 13.74 12.47 -11.78
C GLY A 15 12.32 12.31 -12.32
N VAL A 16 11.67 13.41 -12.70
CA VAL A 16 10.31 13.41 -13.32
C VAL A 16 10.28 12.54 -14.57
N ALA A 17 11.25 12.71 -15.48
CA ALA A 17 11.31 11.94 -16.72
C ALA A 17 11.51 10.45 -16.45
N SER A 18 12.44 10.09 -15.56
CA SER A 18 12.73 8.69 -15.23
C SER A 18 11.57 7.98 -14.54
N ALA A 19 10.82 8.68 -13.67
CA ALA A 19 9.63 8.14 -13.02
C ALA A 19 8.55 7.75 -14.05
N MET A 20 8.23 8.66 -14.98
CA MET A 20 7.24 8.41 -16.03
C MET A 20 7.70 7.34 -17.03
N VAL A 21 8.90 7.47 -17.58
CA VAL A 21 9.34 6.60 -18.68
C VAL A 21 9.44 5.16 -18.23
N PHE A 22 10.04 4.89 -17.07
CA PHE A 22 10.21 3.52 -16.61
C PHE A 22 8.92 2.89 -16.09
N SER A 23 8.04 3.64 -15.42
CA SER A 23 6.73 3.12 -15.00
C SER A 23 5.84 2.79 -16.21
N THR A 24 5.82 3.65 -17.23
CA THR A 24 5.02 3.45 -18.44
C THR A 24 5.54 2.30 -19.29
N VAL A 25 6.86 2.09 -19.36
CA VAL A 25 7.44 0.90 -19.99
C VAL A 25 7.01 -0.37 -19.24
N GLY A 26 7.02 -0.37 -17.91
CA GLY A 26 6.50 -1.49 -17.10
C GLY A 26 5.04 -1.80 -17.41
N ALA A 27 4.19 -0.76 -17.43
CA ALA A 27 2.78 -0.88 -17.74
C ALA A 27 2.51 -1.37 -19.17
N ALA A 28 3.29 -0.89 -20.15
CA ALA A 28 3.18 -1.32 -21.54
C ALA A 28 3.58 -2.79 -21.71
N LEU A 29 4.66 -3.25 -21.07
CA LEU A 29 5.11 -4.64 -21.14
C LEU A 29 4.13 -5.59 -20.47
N GLY A 30 3.61 -5.22 -19.29
CA GLY A 30 2.61 -6.02 -18.58
C GLY A 30 1.32 -6.16 -19.39
N THR A 31 0.82 -5.04 -19.93
CA THR A 31 -0.36 -5.01 -20.81
C THR A 31 -0.15 -5.81 -22.09
N ALA A 32 0.99 -5.67 -22.75
CA ALA A 32 1.26 -6.36 -24.02
C ALA A 32 1.30 -7.89 -23.82
N LYS A 33 1.98 -8.38 -22.78
CA LYS A 33 2.08 -9.82 -22.50
C LYS A 33 0.75 -10.42 -22.05
N ALA A 34 0.07 -9.78 -21.09
CA ALA A 34 -1.24 -10.24 -20.64
C ALA A 34 -2.28 -10.19 -21.78
N GLY A 35 -2.24 -9.15 -22.62
CA GLY A 35 -3.14 -8.99 -23.76
C GLY A 35 -3.02 -10.10 -24.81
N ILE A 36 -1.81 -10.61 -25.07
CA ILE A 36 -1.61 -11.75 -25.98
C ILE A 36 -2.29 -13.02 -25.42
N GLY A 37 -2.18 -13.26 -24.11
CA GLY A 37 -2.85 -14.38 -23.44
C GLY A 37 -4.37 -14.27 -23.49
N ILE A 38 -4.91 -13.08 -23.23
CA ILE A 38 -6.36 -12.81 -23.27
C ILE A 38 -6.92 -12.93 -24.68
N ALA A 39 -6.22 -12.39 -25.70
CA ALA A 39 -6.64 -12.52 -27.09
C ALA A 39 -6.68 -14.00 -27.53
N GLY A 40 -5.70 -14.80 -27.10
CA GLY A 40 -5.69 -16.25 -27.32
C GLY A 40 -6.82 -16.99 -26.61
N LEU A 41 -7.17 -16.59 -25.38
CA LEU A 41 -8.31 -17.14 -24.65
C LEU A 41 -9.65 -16.77 -25.32
N GLY A 42 -9.76 -15.56 -25.87
CA GLY A 42 -10.97 -15.04 -26.48
C GLY A 42 -11.44 -15.79 -27.71
N THR A 43 -10.55 -16.48 -28.44
CA THR A 43 -10.92 -17.32 -29.58
C THR A 43 -11.56 -18.65 -29.17
N PHE A 44 -11.35 -19.10 -27.92
CA PHE A 44 -11.90 -20.36 -27.42
C PHE A 44 -13.12 -20.14 -26.51
N LYS A 45 -13.01 -19.25 -25.52
CA LYS A 45 -14.04 -19.00 -24.50
C LYS A 45 -14.22 -17.49 -24.29
N PRO A 46 -15.01 -16.81 -25.14
CA PRO A 46 -15.17 -15.35 -25.09
C PRO A 46 -15.84 -14.86 -23.80
N GLU A 47 -16.67 -15.69 -23.17
CA GLU A 47 -17.33 -15.40 -21.89
C GLU A 47 -16.33 -15.11 -20.75
N LEU A 48 -15.11 -15.65 -20.85
CA LEU A 48 -14.06 -15.52 -19.83
C LEU A 48 -13.18 -14.27 -20.03
N ILE A 49 -13.34 -13.51 -21.13
CA ILE A 49 -12.52 -12.34 -21.44
C ILE A 49 -12.64 -11.28 -20.34
N MET A 50 -13.87 -10.95 -19.93
CA MET A 50 -14.10 -9.89 -18.93
C MET A 50 -13.45 -10.21 -17.58
N LYS A 51 -13.48 -11.47 -17.14
CA LYS A 51 -12.83 -11.92 -15.90
C LYS A 51 -11.30 -11.90 -16.02
N SER A 52 -10.78 -12.10 -17.23
CA SER A 52 -9.34 -12.18 -17.50
C SER A 52 -8.67 -10.81 -17.68
N LEU A 53 -9.40 -9.69 -17.60
CA LEU A 53 -8.84 -8.33 -17.76
C LEU A 53 -8.08 -7.83 -16.52
N ILE A 54 -8.17 -8.52 -15.39
CA ILE A 54 -7.53 -8.10 -14.12
C ILE A 54 -6.01 -7.82 -14.27
N PRO A 55 -5.19 -8.67 -14.92
CA PRO A 55 -3.76 -8.41 -15.06
C PRO A 55 -3.46 -7.13 -15.87
N VAL A 56 -4.30 -6.80 -16.86
CA VAL A 56 -4.16 -5.58 -17.68
C VAL A 56 -4.45 -4.34 -16.83
N VAL A 57 -5.53 -4.38 -16.05
CA VAL A 57 -5.88 -3.27 -15.15
C VAL A 57 -4.79 -3.05 -14.10
N MET A 58 -4.28 -4.12 -13.48
CA MET A 58 -3.19 -4.04 -12.50
C MET A 58 -1.92 -3.45 -13.13
N SER A 59 -1.56 -3.88 -14.34
CA SER A 59 -0.43 -3.30 -15.06
C SER A 59 -0.60 -1.79 -15.34
N GLY A 60 -1.83 -1.32 -15.54
CA GLY A 60 -2.15 0.10 -15.71
C GLY A 60 -1.95 0.95 -14.44
N ILE A 61 -2.19 0.38 -13.27
CA ILE A 61 -2.04 1.07 -11.98
C ILE A 61 -0.57 1.47 -11.74
N ILE A 62 0.39 0.66 -12.19
CA ILE A 62 1.82 0.98 -12.12
C ILE A 62 2.18 2.30 -12.82
N ALA A 63 1.55 2.61 -13.97
CA ALA A 63 1.78 3.87 -14.66
C ALA A 63 1.28 5.06 -13.83
N VAL A 64 0.17 4.88 -13.11
CA VAL A 64 -0.38 5.90 -12.21
C VAL A 64 0.58 6.18 -11.05
N TYR A 65 1.29 5.18 -10.53
CA TYR A 65 2.30 5.41 -9.50
C TYR A 65 3.41 6.35 -9.98
N GLY A 66 3.94 6.13 -11.18
CA GLY A 66 4.94 7.02 -11.77
C GLY A 66 4.39 8.42 -12.07
N LEU A 67 3.12 8.52 -12.49
CA LEU A 67 2.43 9.79 -12.70
C LEU A 67 2.32 10.60 -11.40
N VAL A 68 1.89 9.97 -10.31
CA VAL A 68 1.76 10.63 -9.01
C VAL A 68 3.11 11.19 -8.55
N VAL A 69 4.19 10.40 -8.60
CA VAL A 69 5.53 10.85 -8.22
C VAL A 69 6.00 12.02 -9.10
N SER A 70 5.78 11.93 -10.40
CA SER A 70 6.19 12.95 -11.38
C SER A 70 5.49 14.28 -11.13
N VAL A 71 4.18 14.26 -10.87
CA VAL A 71 3.39 15.46 -10.57
C VAL A 71 3.83 16.10 -9.25
N LEU A 72 4.12 15.30 -8.22
CA LEU A 72 4.59 15.79 -6.93
C LEU A 72 5.97 16.46 -7.01
N ILE A 73 6.90 15.87 -7.76
CA ILE A 73 8.22 16.45 -8.00
C ILE A 73 8.08 17.73 -8.81
N ALA A 74 7.30 17.72 -9.90
CA ALA A 74 7.09 18.89 -10.75
C ALA A 74 6.49 20.08 -9.97
N GLY A 75 5.54 19.83 -9.07
CA GLY A 75 4.98 20.86 -8.18
C GLY A 75 5.97 21.42 -7.16
N SER A 76 7.06 20.70 -6.88
CA SER A 76 8.10 21.09 -5.91
C SER A 76 9.31 21.78 -6.56
N LEU A 77 9.37 21.87 -7.89
CA LEU A 77 10.45 22.54 -8.61
C LEU A 77 10.29 24.07 -8.58
N LYS A 78 11.35 24.76 -8.17
CA LYS A 78 11.44 26.23 -8.19
C LYS A 78 12.53 26.69 -9.19
N PRO A 79 12.28 27.72 -10.02
CA PRO A 79 13.29 28.26 -10.94
C PRO A 79 14.48 28.92 -10.25
N HIS A 80 14.26 29.48 -9.07
CA HIS A 80 15.26 30.12 -8.22
C HIS A 80 15.35 29.38 -6.88
N ASP A 81 16.56 29.31 -6.30
CA ASP A 81 16.85 28.70 -4.99
C ASP A 81 16.56 27.20 -4.87
N TYR A 82 17.02 26.42 -5.86
CA TYR A 82 16.96 24.96 -5.80
C TYR A 82 18.31 24.35 -5.38
N PRO A 83 18.41 23.75 -4.18
CA PRO A 83 19.67 23.17 -3.70
C PRO A 83 20.00 21.87 -4.42
N LEU A 84 21.29 21.64 -4.70
CA LEU A 84 21.75 20.43 -5.41
C LEU A 84 21.35 19.12 -4.71
N PHE A 85 21.30 19.12 -3.37
CA PHE A 85 20.85 17.98 -2.59
C PHE A 85 19.40 17.59 -2.90
N SER A 86 18.49 18.56 -3.01
CA SER A 86 17.10 18.29 -3.40
C SER A 86 17.02 17.67 -4.80
N GLY A 87 17.88 18.13 -5.72
CA GLY A 87 18.00 17.58 -7.08
C GLY A 87 18.34 16.08 -7.10
N PHE A 88 19.33 15.66 -6.32
CA PHE A 88 19.68 14.24 -6.22
C PHE A 88 18.61 13.40 -5.54
N ILE A 89 17.90 13.96 -4.55
CA ILE A 89 16.79 13.25 -3.89
C ILE A 89 15.61 13.08 -4.85
N HIS A 90 15.25 14.10 -5.64
CA HIS A 90 14.20 13.99 -6.66
C HIS A 90 14.57 13.00 -7.77
N LEU A 91 15.84 12.98 -8.20
CA LEU A 91 16.33 11.97 -9.14
C LEU A 91 16.22 10.56 -8.55
N GLY A 92 16.68 10.37 -7.31
CA GLY A 92 16.61 9.07 -6.63
C GLY A 92 15.17 8.60 -6.41
N ALA A 93 14.26 9.50 -6.05
CA ALA A 93 12.84 9.22 -5.89
C ALA A 93 12.21 8.74 -7.22
N GLY A 94 12.52 9.41 -8.32
CA GLY A 94 12.01 9.03 -9.64
C GLY A 94 12.55 7.69 -10.13
N LEU A 95 13.86 7.44 -9.95
CA LEU A 95 14.48 6.17 -10.34
C LEU A 95 13.98 4.99 -9.48
N ALA A 96 13.81 5.20 -8.18
CA ALA A 96 13.30 4.17 -7.27
C ALA A 96 11.91 3.69 -7.70
N CYS A 97 10.96 4.61 -7.88
CA CYS A 97 9.60 4.27 -8.33
C CYS A 97 9.58 3.72 -9.77
N GLY A 98 10.38 4.30 -10.67
CA GLY A 98 10.44 3.89 -12.07
C GLY A 98 10.94 2.45 -12.27
N PHE A 99 12.08 2.08 -11.67
CA PHE A 99 12.65 0.74 -11.83
C PHE A 99 11.84 -0.34 -11.10
N THR A 100 11.29 -0.06 -9.91
CA THR A 100 10.40 -1.02 -9.24
C THR A 100 9.12 -1.21 -10.02
N GLY A 101 8.56 -0.14 -10.61
CA GLY A 101 7.40 -0.22 -11.49
C GLY A 101 7.67 -1.02 -12.76
N MET A 102 8.85 -0.85 -13.38
CA MET A 102 9.26 -1.66 -14.52
C MET A 102 9.36 -3.15 -14.16
N ALA A 103 9.98 -3.48 -13.01
CA ALA A 103 10.12 -4.86 -12.55
C ALA A 103 8.76 -5.49 -12.21
N ALA A 104 7.88 -4.76 -11.52
CA ALA A 104 6.51 -5.20 -11.20
C ALA A 104 5.70 -5.45 -12.47
N GLY A 105 5.72 -4.53 -13.44
CA GLY A 105 5.00 -4.67 -14.70
C GLY A 105 5.49 -5.85 -15.53
N TYR A 106 6.79 -6.12 -15.53
CA TYR A 106 7.36 -7.31 -16.18
C TYR A 106 6.87 -8.61 -15.53
N ALA A 107 6.87 -8.69 -14.19
CA ALA A 107 6.37 -9.84 -13.45
C ALA A 107 4.88 -10.09 -13.72
N ILE A 108 4.05 -9.04 -13.66
CA ILE A 108 2.61 -9.10 -13.94
C ILE A 108 2.33 -9.58 -15.35
N GLY A 109 3.08 -9.11 -16.35
CA GLY A 109 2.92 -9.55 -17.73
C GLY A 109 3.17 -11.05 -17.92
N TYR A 110 4.24 -11.57 -17.31
CA TYR A 110 4.61 -12.99 -17.46
C TYR A 110 3.66 -13.92 -16.70
N VAL A 111 3.31 -13.56 -15.46
CA VAL A 111 2.31 -14.28 -14.67
C VAL A 111 0.95 -14.21 -15.34
N GLY A 112 0.56 -13.03 -15.84
CA GLY A 112 -0.71 -12.80 -16.53
C GLY A 112 -0.89 -13.69 -17.75
N ASP A 113 0.08 -13.74 -18.67
CA ASP A 113 -0.02 -14.60 -19.86
C ASP A 113 -0.12 -16.09 -19.49
N SER A 114 0.69 -16.55 -18.52
CA SER A 114 0.71 -17.95 -18.08
C SER A 114 -0.59 -18.35 -17.38
N CYS A 115 -1.09 -17.51 -16.46
CA CYS A 115 -2.30 -17.77 -15.68
C CYS A 115 -3.56 -17.69 -16.54
N VAL A 116 -3.64 -16.74 -17.49
CA VAL A 116 -4.79 -16.64 -18.41
C VAL A 116 -4.88 -17.88 -19.30
N ARG A 117 -3.75 -18.43 -19.75
CA ARG A 117 -3.73 -19.70 -20.51
C ARG A 117 -4.18 -20.89 -19.65
N ALA A 118 -3.72 -20.97 -18.40
CA ALA A 118 -4.16 -22.02 -17.47
C ALA A 118 -5.65 -21.90 -17.12
N TYR A 119 -6.18 -20.68 -17.05
CA TYR A 119 -7.60 -20.40 -16.76
C TYR A 119 -8.56 -20.96 -17.82
N VAL A 120 -8.10 -21.16 -19.07
CA VAL A 120 -8.89 -21.83 -20.11
C VAL A 120 -9.18 -23.29 -19.74
N GLN A 121 -8.23 -23.96 -19.06
CA GLN A 121 -8.34 -25.36 -18.67
C GLN A 121 -9.15 -25.51 -17.38
N GLU A 122 -8.83 -24.74 -16.34
CA GLU A 122 -9.46 -24.84 -15.03
C GLU A 122 -9.81 -23.46 -14.46
N SER A 123 -11.10 -23.23 -14.21
CA SER A 123 -11.59 -21.94 -13.69
C SER A 123 -11.23 -21.70 -12.22
N LYS A 124 -10.91 -22.76 -11.47
CA LYS A 124 -10.47 -22.68 -10.06
C LYS A 124 -9.13 -21.94 -9.89
N VAL A 125 -8.33 -21.83 -10.95
CA VAL A 125 -7.02 -21.14 -10.94
C VAL A 125 -7.18 -19.61 -10.83
N PHE A 126 -8.39 -19.08 -11.01
CA PHE A 126 -8.67 -17.64 -10.95
C PHE A 126 -8.22 -16.99 -9.64
N VAL A 127 -8.54 -17.59 -8.49
CA VAL A 127 -8.17 -17.02 -7.18
C VAL A 127 -6.64 -17.02 -7.01
N SER A 128 -5.98 -18.11 -7.41
CA SER A 128 -4.52 -18.20 -7.38
C SER A 128 -3.85 -17.18 -8.31
N MET A 129 -4.42 -16.93 -9.49
CA MET A 129 -3.96 -15.88 -10.40
C MET A 129 -3.98 -14.52 -9.74
N VAL A 130 -5.10 -14.13 -9.13
CA VAL A 130 -5.25 -12.83 -8.46
C VAL A 130 -4.26 -12.70 -7.30
N LEU A 131 -4.11 -13.74 -6.48
CA LEU A 131 -3.19 -13.72 -5.33
C LEU A 131 -1.74 -13.49 -5.75
N ILE A 132 -1.27 -14.17 -6.81
CA ILE A 132 0.11 -13.98 -7.32
C ILE A 132 0.28 -12.56 -7.89
N LEU A 133 -0.73 -12.04 -8.59
CA LEU A 133 -0.70 -10.68 -9.16
C LEU A 133 -0.64 -9.60 -8.07
N ILE A 134 -1.33 -9.79 -6.94
CA ILE A 134 -1.25 -8.86 -5.79
C ILE A 134 0.18 -8.81 -5.26
N PHE A 135 0.84 -9.96 -5.06
CA PHE A 135 2.23 -9.97 -4.60
C PHE A 135 3.20 -9.33 -5.59
N ALA A 136 2.96 -9.47 -6.89
CA ALA A 136 3.74 -8.79 -7.93
C ALA A 136 3.53 -7.27 -7.90
N GLU A 137 2.30 -6.81 -7.70
CA GLU A 137 1.94 -5.38 -7.66
C GLU A 137 2.55 -4.65 -6.46
N VAL A 138 2.63 -5.32 -5.31
CA VAL A 138 3.19 -4.75 -4.08
C VAL A 138 4.65 -4.30 -4.27
N LEU A 139 5.41 -4.90 -5.20
CA LEU A 139 6.75 -4.45 -5.57
C LEU A 139 6.75 -3.01 -6.11
N GLY A 140 5.73 -2.65 -6.91
CA GLY A 140 5.55 -1.29 -7.41
C GLY A 140 5.17 -0.30 -6.29
N LEU A 141 4.29 -0.73 -5.38
CA LEU A 141 3.88 0.05 -4.22
C LEU A 141 5.06 0.39 -3.29
N TYR A 142 5.99 -0.53 -3.09
CA TYR A 142 7.19 -0.26 -2.28
C TYR A 142 8.02 0.89 -2.86
N GLY A 143 8.21 0.94 -4.18
CA GLY A 143 8.93 2.05 -4.82
C GLY A 143 8.20 3.37 -4.72
N LEU A 144 6.87 3.38 -4.81
CA LEU A 144 6.05 4.58 -4.60
C LEU A 144 6.23 5.14 -3.18
N ILE A 145 6.11 4.30 -2.15
CA ILE A 145 6.24 4.73 -0.75
C ILE A 145 7.63 5.35 -0.50
N VAL A 146 8.69 4.72 -1.01
CA VAL A 146 10.06 5.26 -0.89
C VAL A 146 10.18 6.61 -1.58
N ALA A 147 9.66 6.75 -2.81
CA ALA A 147 9.68 8.00 -3.54
C ALA A 147 8.94 9.13 -2.81
N LEU A 148 7.80 8.84 -2.19
CA LEU A 148 7.02 9.81 -1.40
C LEU A 148 7.80 10.30 -0.17
N ILE A 149 8.41 9.38 0.59
CA ILE A 149 9.21 9.73 1.77
C ILE A 149 10.42 10.59 1.37
N MET A 150 11.06 10.27 0.25
CA MET A 150 12.17 11.05 -0.30
C MET A 150 11.72 12.46 -0.70
N ASN A 151 10.57 12.60 -1.36
CA ASN A 151 10.02 13.88 -1.76
C ASN A 151 9.69 14.78 -0.54
N THR A 152 9.10 14.23 0.52
CA THR A 152 8.81 14.99 1.75
C THR A 152 10.08 15.59 2.37
N LYS A 153 11.19 14.83 2.39
CA LYS A 153 12.48 15.32 2.90
C LYS A 153 13.10 16.38 1.99
N ALA A 154 12.94 16.24 0.67
CA ALA A 154 13.45 17.20 -0.29
C ALA A 154 12.77 18.57 -0.16
N THR A 155 11.44 18.58 0.01
CA THR A 155 10.66 19.82 0.21
C THR A 155 10.96 20.50 1.54
N ALA A 156 11.16 19.72 2.62
CA ALA A 156 11.56 20.27 3.92
C ALA A 156 12.87 21.07 3.87
N ILE A 157 13.81 20.66 3.02
CA ILE A 157 15.12 21.32 2.85
C ILE A 157 15.02 22.50 1.86
N ALA A 158 14.16 22.40 0.85
CA ALA A 158 13.94 23.46 -0.15
C ALA A 158 13.13 24.66 0.38
N GLY A 159 12.54 24.56 1.56
CA GLY A 159 11.88 25.67 2.26
C GLY A 159 12.84 26.61 3.01
N ASP A 160 14.11 26.22 3.21
CA ASP A 160 14.96 26.73 4.29
C ASP A 160 16.31 27.34 3.82
N ALA A 161 16.37 27.92 2.61
CA ALA A 161 17.54 28.67 2.14
C ALA A 161 17.26 30.19 2.15
N PRO A 162 18.11 31.06 2.75
CA PRO A 162 19.57 30.95 2.85
C PRO A 162 20.17 31.02 4.29
N GLU A 163 21.46 30.67 4.41
CA GLU A 163 22.38 30.80 5.58
C GLU A 163 22.36 29.72 6.69
N ASN A 164 21.24 29.06 7.01
CA ASN A 164 21.16 28.20 8.22
C ASN A 164 21.22 26.68 8.03
N THR A 165 21.41 26.16 6.82
CA THR A 165 21.26 24.71 6.54
C THR A 165 22.29 23.83 7.26
N ALA A 166 23.48 24.36 7.59
CA ALA A 166 24.47 23.66 8.41
C ALA A 166 24.06 23.56 9.90
N TYR A 167 23.29 24.53 10.41
CA TYR A 167 22.72 24.51 11.76
C TYR A 167 21.44 23.66 11.82
N ALA A 168 20.60 23.69 10.77
CA ALA A 168 19.38 22.89 10.69
C ALA A 168 19.67 21.38 10.65
N PHE A 169 20.70 20.90 9.94
CA PHE A 169 21.04 19.47 9.97
C PHE A 169 21.47 18.99 11.37
N ARG A 170 22.18 19.83 12.15
CA ARG A 170 22.61 19.51 13.52
C ARG A 170 21.44 19.55 14.52
N HIS A 171 20.45 20.43 14.29
CA HIS A 171 19.27 20.53 15.13
C HIS A 171 18.20 19.47 14.78
N ASN A 172 18.03 19.19 13.48
CA ASN A 172 17.07 18.22 12.96
C ASN A 172 17.57 16.77 13.14
N GLN A 173 18.89 16.52 13.24
CA GLN A 173 19.40 15.21 13.69
C GLN A 173 19.05 14.92 15.16
N LYS A 174 19.03 15.95 16.02
CA LYS A 174 18.52 15.80 17.40
C LYS A 174 16.99 15.65 17.46
N GLN A 175 16.26 16.24 16.51
CA GLN A 175 14.80 16.14 16.43
C GLN A 175 14.31 14.85 15.74
N ALA A 176 15.05 14.30 14.78
CA ALA A 176 14.73 13.04 14.10
C ALA A 176 14.96 11.80 14.98
N PHE A 177 15.81 11.90 16.02
CA PHE A 177 15.88 10.88 17.07
C PHE A 177 14.79 11.04 18.15
N HIS A 178 13.99 12.11 18.05
CA HIS A 178 12.94 12.50 19.01
C HIS A 178 11.57 12.65 18.33
N TYR A 179 11.35 12.00 17.18
CA TYR A 179 10.01 11.78 16.65
C TYR A 179 9.53 10.41 17.09
N ASP A 180 8.79 10.46 18.19
CA ASP A 180 7.67 9.59 18.55
C ASP A 180 7.16 8.70 17.39
N LEU A 181 7.64 7.46 17.36
CA LEU A 181 6.74 6.36 17.09
C LEU A 181 5.81 6.29 18.30
N ILE A 182 4.63 6.91 18.22
CA ILE A 182 3.40 6.51 18.90
C ILE A 182 2.31 7.53 18.53
N PRO A 183 1.16 7.10 17.97
CA PRO A 183 0.05 7.99 17.65
C PRO A 183 -0.52 8.65 18.91
N ARG A 184 -1.23 9.76 18.69
CA ARG A 184 -1.93 10.61 19.68
C ARG A 184 -2.90 9.90 20.63
N GLU A 185 -3.12 8.59 20.50
CA GLU A 185 -3.95 7.77 21.39
C GLU A 185 -3.20 7.21 22.60
N ALA A 186 -1.86 7.08 22.56
CA ALA A 186 -1.14 6.54 23.71
C ALA A 186 -0.98 7.52 24.88
N SER A 187 -1.20 8.83 24.67
CA SER A 187 -1.19 9.78 25.79
C SER A 187 -2.40 9.57 26.71
N GLU A 188 -3.53 9.09 26.18
CA GLU A 188 -4.70 8.66 26.97
C GLU A 188 -4.44 7.29 27.60
N PHE A 189 -3.85 6.35 26.86
CA PHE A 189 -3.52 5.01 27.38
C PHE A 189 -2.47 5.05 28.51
N GLU A 190 -1.46 5.91 28.44
CA GLU A 190 -0.45 6.10 29.50
C GLU A 190 -1.02 6.90 30.70
N ARG A 191 -2.04 7.73 30.48
CA ARG A 191 -2.82 8.36 31.57
C ARG A 191 -3.69 7.33 32.28
N LEU A 192 -4.35 6.46 31.53
CA LEU A 192 -5.14 5.33 32.05
C LEU A 192 -4.25 4.30 32.75
N ARG A 193 -3.05 4.01 32.24
CA ARG A 193 -2.06 3.16 32.90
C ARG A 193 -1.54 3.77 34.19
N ARG A 194 -1.30 5.09 34.23
CA ARG A 194 -0.92 5.79 35.47
C ARG A 194 -2.07 5.85 36.49
N LEU A 195 -3.31 5.94 36.04
CA LEU A 195 -4.50 5.82 36.89
C LEU A 195 -4.66 4.38 37.42
N GLY A 196 -4.51 3.37 36.57
CA GLY A 196 -4.55 1.95 36.95
C GLY A 196 -3.44 1.57 37.93
N THR A 197 -2.23 2.09 37.76
CA THR A 197 -1.11 1.86 38.69
C THR A 197 -1.33 2.57 40.04
N ARG A 198 -2.06 3.71 40.06
CA ARG A 198 -2.45 4.39 41.29
C ARG A 198 -3.58 3.65 42.02
N LEU A 199 -4.52 3.06 41.30
CA LEU A 199 -5.59 2.23 41.87
C LEU A 199 -5.07 0.88 42.38
N LEU A 200 -4.13 0.26 41.66
CA LEU A 200 -3.44 -0.94 42.15
C LEU A 200 -2.54 -0.64 43.35
N ARG A 201 -1.95 0.57 43.43
CA ARG A 201 -1.17 1.00 44.59
C ARG A 201 -2.04 1.40 45.79
N SER A 202 -3.25 1.92 45.60
CA SER A 202 -4.20 2.10 46.71
C SER A 202 -4.76 0.77 47.20
N ARG A 203 -4.98 -0.20 46.30
CA ARG A 203 -5.47 -1.54 46.68
C ARG A 203 -4.40 -2.42 47.33
N SER A 204 -3.11 -2.20 47.03
CA SER A 204 -1.99 -2.89 47.71
C SER A 204 -1.68 -2.33 49.11
N LEU A 205 -2.27 -1.20 49.51
CA LEU A 205 -2.14 -0.67 50.89
C LEU A 205 -3.26 -1.15 51.81
N ASP A 206 -4.33 -1.73 51.27
CA ASP A 206 -5.44 -2.29 52.04
C ASP A 206 -5.29 -3.80 52.32
N LEU A 207 -4.24 -4.46 51.80
CA LEU A 207 -4.09 -5.92 51.83
C LEU A 207 -2.95 -6.46 52.70
N ASP A 208 -2.38 -5.65 53.60
CA ASP A 208 -1.55 -6.14 54.71
C ASP A 208 -2.36 -6.08 56.01
N VAL A 209 -3.25 -7.05 56.23
CA VAL A 209 -3.64 -7.70 57.49
C VAL A 209 -4.82 -8.61 57.18
N SER A 210 -4.58 -9.91 57.00
CA SER A 210 -5.26 -11.01 57.73
C SER A 210 -5.16 -12.33 56.95
N ASP A 211 -4.49 -13.30 57.58
CA ASP A 211 -4.42 -14.71 57.21
C ASP A 211 -5.81 -15.32 56.93
N SER A 212 -5.94 -16.10 55.84
CA SER A 212 -6.50 -17.47 55.80
C SER A 212 -6.74 -17.90 54.34
N GLU A 213 -6.07 -18.96 53.90
CA GLU A 213 -6.60 -19.85 52.85
C GLU A 213 -7.80 -20.62 53.45
N PRO A 214 -8.84 -20.94 52.67
CA PRO A 214 -8.76 -22.11 51.80
C PRO A 214 -9.40 -21.96 50.40
N GLU A 215 -8.95 -22.86 49.54
CA GLU A 215 -9.56 -23.38 48.31
C GLU A 215 -11.10 -23.34 48.34
N ASP A 216 -11.74 -22.72 47.33
CA ASP A 216 -13.10 -23.00 46.80
C ASP A 216 -13.62 -21.79 45.98
N GLU A 217 -13.08 -21.53 44.78
CA GLU A 217 -13.71 -20.58 43.84
C GLU A 217 -13.42 -20.87 42.36
N LEU A 218 -13.16 -22.15 42.04
CA LEU A 218 -12.90 -22.63 40.66
C LEU A 218 -14.06 -23.44 40.06
N GLU A 219 -15.22 -23.51 40.73
CA GLU A 219 -16.39 -24.29 40.27
C GLU A 219 -17.64 -23.45 39.91
N LEU A 220 -17.59 -22.11 39.91
CA LEU A 220 -18.81 -21.28 39.71
C LEU A 220 -18.86 -20.40 38.45
N GLU A 221 -17.80 -20.38 37.62
CA GLU A 221 -17.84 -19.72 36.30
C GLU A 221 -18.00 -20.68 35.11
N LEU A 222 -18.00 -22.00 35.35
CA LEU A 222 -18.08 -23.04 34.32
C LEU A 222 -19.48 -23.64 34.12
N GLU A 223 -20.48 -23.23 34.93
CA GLU A 223 -21.85 -23.76 34.88
C GLU A 223 -22.89 -22.78 34.29
N LEU A 224 -22.47 -21.59 33.81
CA LEU A 224 -23.38 -20.54 33.30
C LEU A 224 -23.21 -20.16 31.82
N LEU A 225 -22.44 -20.93 31.06
CA LEU A 225 -22.40 -20.83 29.59
C LEU A 225 -22.81 -22.13 28.87
N SER A 226 -23.28 -23.14 29.60
CA SER A 226 -23.76 -24.42 29.06
C SER A 226 -25.27 -24.46 28.74
N GLU A 227 -25.98 -23.33 28.69
CA GLU A 227 -27.43 -23.29 28.43
C GLU A 227 -27.88 -22.36 27.28
N SER A 228 -27.01 -22.05 26.32
CA SER A 228 -27.44 -21.34 25.11
C SER A 228 -26.97 -21.99 23.81
N ASP A 229 -27.16 -23.31 23.69
CA ASP A 229 -27.32 -23.97 22.40
C ASP A 229 -28.70 -24.65 22.36
N SER A 230 -29.61 -24.06 21.59
CA SER A 230 -30.74 -24.77 21.00
C SER A 230 -30.89 -24.30 19.56
N GLU A 231 -30.23 -25.05 18.69
CA GLU A 231 -30.34 -25.18 17.22
C GLU A 231 -31.79 -25.26 16.69
N PRO A 232 -32.08 -25.13 15.36
CA PRO A 232 -31.33 -25.81 14.29
C PRO A 232 -31.11 -25.10 12.94
N GLU A 233 -30.22 -25.73 12.18
CA GLU A 233 -29.92 -25.55 10.76
C GLU A 233 -31.17 -25.65 9.86
N GLU A 234 -31.25 -24.80 8.85
CA GLU A 234 -31.95 -25.12 7.59
C GLU A 234 -31.12 -24.66 6.40
N SER A 235 -30.83 -25.62 5.54
CA SER A 235 -30.25 -25.52 4.21
C SER A 235 -31.20 -24.82 3.23
N GLU A 236 -30.71 -23.91 2.40
CA GLU A 236 -31.38 -23.60 1.13
C GLU A 236 -30.40 -23.53 -0.04
N GLU A 237 -30.90 -24.13 -1.12
CA GLU A 237 -30.28 -24.48 -2.38
C GLU A 237 -30.09 -23.29 -3.32
N PHE A 238 -29.25 -23.59 -4.31
CA PHE A 238 -29.13 -23.01 -5.62
C PHE A 238 -30.47 -22.61 -6.24
N GLU A 239 -30.63 -21.36 -6.69
CA GLU A 239 -31.58 -21.07 -7.77
C GLU A 239 -31.02 -20.03 -8.76
N SER A 240 -31.19 -20.40 -10.01
CA SER A 240 -30.79 -19.77 -11.26
C SER A 240 -31.63 -18.53 -11.59
N GLU A 241 -30.99 -17.43 -11.98
CA GLU A 241 -31.65 -16.41 -12.79
C GLU A 241 -31.22 -16.59 -14.27
N GLU A 242 -32.11 -17.20 -15.06
CA GLU A 242 -32.17 -17.00 -16.51
C GLU A 242 -32.77 -15.62 -16.80
N PRO A 243 -32.31 -14.89 -17.84
CA PRO A 243 -33.00 -13.68 -18.29
C PRO A 243 -34.20 -14.06 -19.19
N GLU A 244 -35.41 -13.72 -18.75
CA GLU A 244 -36.62 -13.82 -19.57
C GLU A 244 -36.57 -12.85 -20.77
N LEU A 245 -36.93 -13.42 -21.91
CA LEU A 245 -37.01 -12.82 -23.22
C LEU A 245 -38.45 -12.30 -23.41
N GLU A 246 -38.70 -11.03 -23.13
CA GLU A 246 -40.00 -10.42 -23.45
C GLU A 246 -39.94 -9.78 -24.83
N VAL A 247 -40.38 -10.56 -25.82
CA VAL A 247 -40.89 -10.06 -27.09
C VAL A 247 -42.24 -9.43 -26.77
N ASP A 248 -42.37 -8.11 -26.97
CA ASP A 248 -43.68 -7.58 -27.27
C ASP A 248 -43.67 -6.76 -28.57
N ARG A 249 -44.57 -7.19 -29.43
CA ARG A 249 -44.95 -6.55 -30.68
C ARG A 249 -45.95 -5.49 -30.29
N ASP A 250 -45.75 -4.25 -30.71
CA ASP A 250 -46.83 -3.39 -31.20
C ASP A 250 -46.24 -2.09 -31.77
N LEU A 251 -46.30 -2.02 -33.11
CA LEU A 251 -46.16 -0.89 -34.08
C LEU A 251 -45.11 -1.10 -35.17
#